data_AF-A0A969J1K0-F1
#
_entry.id   AF-A0A969J1K0-F1
#
_cell.length_a   1.000
_cell.length_b   1.000
_cell.length_c   1.000
_cell.angle_alpha   90.00
_cell.angle_beta   90.00
_cell.angle_gamma   90.00
#
_symmetry.space_group_name_H-M   'P 1'
#
loop_
_entity.id
_entity.type
_entity.pdbx_description
1 polymer ?
#
loop_
_entity_poly.entity_id
_entity_poly.type
_entity_poly.pdbx_seq_one_letter_code
_entity_poly.pdbx_strand_id
1 'polypeptide(L)'
;MRRAIFGGTFNPIHWGHLLMAETALSQFNLHQVIWVPTYRPFYKSSTELLAFHHRLEMVQRAIASHPHFTVFTSEQSHPDAAYAIHTLLELQLFYPNSQWYWIIGLDAFQSLPRWHRRQEWIEQCDWLVAPREVGGVGDGG
;
A
#
# COMPACT_ATOMS: atom_id res chain seq x y z
N MET A 1 8.14 -17.21 4.48
CA MET A 1 8.75 -16.00 3.88
C MET A 1 8.01 -14.77 4.38
N ARG A 2 8.64 -13.59 4.43
CA ARG A 2 7.99 -12.34 4.89
C ARG A 2 7.61 -11.48 3.70
N ARG A 3 6.35 -11.06 3.61
CA ARG A 3 5.84 -10.23 2.51
C ARG A 3 5.05 -9.06 3.07
N ALA A 4 5.21 -7.89 2.46
CA ALA A 4 4.34 -6.76 2.77
C ALA A 4 3.44 -6.40 1.60
N ILE A 5 2.23 -5.96 1.93
CA ILE A 5 1.36 -5.25 1.02
C ILE A 5 1.53 -3.76 1.28
N PHE A 6 1.78 -2.99 0.22
CA PHE A 6 1.82 -1.54 0.30
C PHE A 6 0.67 -0.94 -0.52
N GLY A 7 -0.45 -0.71 0.18
CA GLY A 7 -1.65 -0.12 -0.39
C GLY A 7 -1.61 1.39 -0.40
N GLY A 8 -1.97 2.02 -1.52
CA GLY A 8 -2.01 3.47 -1.61
C GLY A 8 -2.69 3.98 -2.88
N THR A 9 -3.17 5.22 -2.84
CA THR A 9 -3.73 5.85 -4.05
C THR A 9 -2.65 6.19 -5.07
N PHE A 10 -1.42 6.51 -4.65
CA PHE A 10 -0.29 6.84 -5.54
C PHE A 10 -0.66 7.85 -6.63
N ASN A 11 -1.11 9.03 -6.20
CA ASN A 11 -1.64 10.08 -7.08
C ASN A 11 -0.84 11.40 -6.98
N PRO A 12 0.35 11.50 -7.59
CA PRO A 12 1.15 10.41 -8.19
C PRO A 12 2.00 9.68 -7.14
N ILE A 13 2.67 8.59 -7.55
CA ILE A 13 3.78 8.03 -6.79
C ILE A 13 4.94 9.04 -6.71
N HIS A 14 5.75 8.97 -5.65
CA HIS A 14 6.85 9.90 -5.38
C HIS A 14 7.90 9.23 -4.47
N TRP A 15 9.06 9.86 -4.28
CA TRP A 15 10.18 9.31 -3.50
C TRP A 15 9.83 8.87 -2.09
N GLY A 16 8.97 9.62 -1.38
CA GLY A 16 8.52 9.20 -0.05
C GLY A 16 7.83 7.83 -0.01
N HIS A 17 7.11 7.43 -1.07
CA HIS A 17 6.55 6.07 -1.15
C HIS A 17 7.66 5.03 -1.32
N LEU A 18 8.62 5.29 -2.21
CA LEU A 18 9.74 4.37 -2.47
C LEU A 18 10.59 4.18 -1.20
N LEU A 19 10.92 5.28 -0.52
CA LEU A 19 11.67 5.24 0.74
C LEU A 19 10.93 4.44 1.81
N MET A 20 9.60 4.59 1.91
CA MET A 20 8.79 3.84 2.87
C MET A 20 8.82 2.33 2.59
N ALA A 21 8.66 1.93 1.33
CA ALA A 21 8.74 0.53 0.92
C ALA A 21 10.14 -0.05 1.15
N GLU A 22 11.19 0.69 0.82
CA GLU A 22 12.59 0.29 1.01
C GLU A 22 12.96 0.15 2.49
N THR A 23 12.51 1.10 3.30
CA THR A 23 12.70 1.08 4.75
C THR A 23 12.00 -0.13 5.37
N ALA A 24 10.75 -0.41 4.96
CA ALA A 24 10.04 -1.59 5.43
C ALA A 24 10.73 -2.89 5.00
N LEU A 25 11.19 -2.95 3.74
CA LEU A 25 11.89 -4.11 3.18
C LEU A 25 13.13 -4.45 4.02
N SER A 26 13.97 -3.45 4.28
CA SER A 26 15.21 -3.61 5.04
C SER A 26 14.97 -3.87 6.54
N GLN A 27 14.15 -3.05 7.21
CA GLN A 27 13.96 -3.14 8.67
C GLN A 27 13.29 -4.44 9.12
N PHE A 28 12.37 -4.97 8.31
CA PHE A 28 11.58 -6.16 8.69
C PHE A 28 12.05 -7.44 7.98
N ASN A 29 13.16 -7.37 7.23
CA ASN A 29 13.69 -8.47 6.42
C ASN A 29 12.62 -9.07 5.49
N LEU A 30 11.88 -8.19 4.83
CA LEU A 30 10.85 -8.60 3.89
C LEU A 30 11.53 -9.15 2.64
N HIS A 31 10.97 -10.23 2.12
CA HIS A 31 11.44 -10.85 0.88
C HIS A 31 10.85 -10.14 -0.35
N GLN A 32 9.68 -9.51 -0.16
CA GLN A 32 8.93 -8.87 -1.23
C GLN A 32 8.00 -7.78 -0.66
N VAL A 33 7.89 -6.66 -1.38
CA VAL A 33 6.84 -5.65 -1.19
C VAL A 33 5.92 -5.66 -2.41
N ILE A 34 4.65 -5.90 -2.16
CA ILE A 34 3.59 -5.96 -3.17
C ILE A 34 2.83 -4.64 -3.15
N TRP A 35 3.03 -3.84 -4.19
CA TRP A 35 2.40 -2.54 -4.37
C TRP A 35 0.98 -2.71 -4.89
N VAL A 36 0.00 -2.14 -4.18
CA VAL A 36 -1.42 -2.26 -4.51
C VAL A 36 -2.02 -0.86 -4.71
N PRO A 37 -2.04 -0.36 -5.96
CA PRO A 37 -2.70 0.90 -6.28
C PRO A 37 -4.20 0.80 -6.00
N THR A 38 -4.73 1.70 -5.17
CA THR A 38 -6.17 1.73 -4.86
C THR A 38 -6.96 2.10 -6.11
N TYR A 39 -7.93 1.27 -6.51
CA TYR A 39 -8.77 1.54 -7.67
C TYR A 39 -9.63 2.80 -7.45
N ARG A 40 -10.41 2.82 -6.36
CA ARG A 40 -11.22 3.98 -5.94
C ARG A 40 -11.12 4.16 -4.42
N PRO A 41 -10.43 5.20 -3.91
CA PRO A 41 -10.45 5.50 -2.48
C PRO A 41 -11.82 6.01 -2.05
N PHE A 42 -12.39 5.43 -0.99
CA PHE A 42 -13.73 5.78 -0.47
C PHE A 42 -13.83 7.21 0.13
N TYR A 43 -12.69 7.87 0.38
CA TYR A 43 -12.62 9.14 1.10
C TYR A 43 -12.15 10.33 0.24
N LYS A 44 -11.89 10.12 -1.07
CA LYS A 44 -11.55 11.20 -2.00
C LYS A 44 -12.57 11.29 -3.12
N SER A 45 -12.92 12.52 -3.50
CA SER A 45 -13.76 12.76 -4.67
C SER A 45 -13.02 12.29 -5.94
N SER A 46 -13.74 11.71 -6.90
CA SER A 46 -13.16 11.22 -8.16
C SER A 46 -12.52 12.33 -9.01
N THR A 47 -12.91 13.59 -8.78
CA THR A 47 -12.43 14.78 -9.48
C THR A 47 -10.96 15.14 -9.17
N GLU A 48 -10.38 14.63 -8.09
CA GLU A 48 -9.00 14.92 -7.68
C GLU A 48 -7.99 13.83 -8.10
N LEU A 49 -8.46 12.75 -8.74
CA LEU A 49 -7.65 11.56 -9.00
C LEU A 49 -7.29 11.45 -10.47
N LEU A 50 -6.00 11.22 -10.75
CA LEU A 50 -5.58 10.69 -12.03
C LEU A 50 -6.29 9.36 -12.28
N ALA A 51 -6.62 9.13 -13.56
CA ALA A 51 -7.20 7.87 -14.00
C ALA A 51 -6.38 6.68 -13.48
N PHE A 52 -7.07 5.62 -13.04
CA PHE A 52 -6.41 4.48 -12.40
C PHE A 52 -5.26 3.90 -13.23
N HIS A 53 -5.44 3.77 -14.56
CA HIS A 53 -4.41 3.25 -15.45
C HIS A 53 -3.13 4.11 -15.46
N HIS A 54 -3.25 5.45 -15.39
CA HIS A 54 -2.08 6.32 -15.26
C HIS A 54 -1.35 6.10 -13.94
N ARG A 55 -2.08 5.96 -12.84
CA ARG A 55 -1.49 5.70 -11.51
C ARG A 55 -0.79 4.33 -11.48
N LEU A 56 -1.43 3.32 -12.04
CA LEU A 56 -0.87 1.98 -12.17
C LEU A 56 0.43 1.98 -12.97
N GLU A 57 0.42 2.59 -14.17
CA GLU A 57 1.58 2.71 -15.05
C GLU A 57 2.75 3.43 -14.34
N MET A 58 2.47 4.54 -13.65
CA MET A 58 3.49 5.26 -12.90
C MET A 58 4.10 4.41 -11.79
N VAL A 59 3.31 3.62 -11.06
CA VAL A 59 3.82 2.70 -10.03
C VAL A 59 4.69 1.62 -10.67
N GLN A 60 4.22 0.97 -11.73
CA GLN A 60 4.97 -0.07 -12.44
C GLN A 60 6.33 0.44 -12.91
N ARG A 61 6.39 1.63 -13.52
CA ARG A 61 7.64 2.25 -13.94
C ARG A 61 8.56 2.59 -12.77
N ALA A 62 8.00 3.14 -11.70
CA ALA A 62 8.78 3.56 -10.53
C ALA A 62 9.46 2.39 -9.82
N ILE A 63 8.89 1.19 -9.88
CA ILE A 63 9.43 0.00 -9.21
C ILE A 63 10.11 -1.01 -10.16
N ALA A 64 10.11 -0.76 -11.47
CA ALA A 64 10.50 -1.74 -12.48
C ALA A 64 11.92 -2.30 -12.30
N SER A 65 12.86 -1.51 -11.78
CA SER A 65 14.24 -1.92 -11.56
C SER A 65 14.48 -2.59 -10.20
N HIS A 66 13.46 -2.69 -9.34
CA HIS A 66 13.62 -3.18 -7.97
C HIS A 66 13.21 -4.65 -7.86
N PRO A 67 14.14 -5.60 -7.66
CA PRO A 67 13.87 -7.04 -7.79
C PRO A 67 12.91 -7.60 -6.73
N HIS A 68 12.78 -6.90 -5.59
CA HIS A 68 11.89 -7.31 -4.50
C HIS A 68 10.53 -6.60 -4.53
N PHE A 69 10.28 -5.74 -5.52
CA PHE A 69 9.00 -5.05 -5.63
C PHE A 69 8.18 -5.62 -6.79
N THR A 70 6.89 -5.82 -6.53
CA THR A 70 5.93 -6.23 -7.55
C THR A 70 4.66 -5.39 -7.44
N VAL A 71 3.91 -5.29 -8.52
CA VAL A 71 2.56 -4.70 -8.49
C VAL A 71 1.53 -5.80 -8.46
N PHE A 72 0.48 -5.61 -7.66
CA PHE A 72 -0.72 -6.41 -7.69
C PHE A 72 -1.94 -5.51 -7.86
N THR A 73 -2.86 -5.93 -8.71
CA THR A 73 -4.13 -5.24 -8.95
C THR A 73 -5.26 -6.24 -8.80
N SER A 74 -6.21 -5.98 -7.91
CA SER A 74 -7.46 -6.73 -7.91
C SER A 74 -8.22 -6.41 -9.20
N GLU A 75 -8.83 -7.43 -9.81
CA GLU A 75 -9.53 -7.26 -11.07
C GLU A 75 -10.66 -6.22 -10.95
N GLN A 76 -10.79 -5.36 -11.96
CA GLN A 76 -11.89 -4.39 -12.11
C GLN A 76 -13.29 -5.04 -12.09
N SER A 77 -13.35 -6.36 -12.22
CA SER A 77 -14.54 -7.19 -12.44
C SER A 77 -15.43 -7.37 -11.21
N HIS A 78 -14.92 -7.21 -9.98
CA HIS A 78 -15.71 -7.50 -8.76
C HIS A 78 -16.13 -6.21 -8.03
N PRO A 79 -17.43 -6.00 -7.74
CA PRO A 79 -17.91 -4.82 -6.98
C PRO A 79 -17.23 -4.70 -5.61
N ASP A 80 -16.89 -5.84 -5.00
CA ASP A 80 -16.24 -5.92 -3.70
C ASP A 80 -14.70 -5.87 -3.76
N ALA A 81 -14.10 -5.84 -4.95
CA ALA A 81 -12.64 -5.71 -5.13
C ALA A 81 -12.09 -4.33 -4.69
N ALA A 82 -12.98 -3.41 -4.32
CA ALA A 82 -12.64 -2.10 -3.78
C ALA A 82 -12.15 -2.14 -2.33
N TYR A 83 -12.31 -3.27 -1.61
CA TYR A 83 -11.87 -3.39 -0.22
C TYR A 83 -10.48 -4.01 -0.11
N ALA A 84 -9.60 -3.32 0.60
CA ALA A 84 -8.21 -3.73 0.77
C ALA A 84 -8.05 -5.08 1.54
N ILE A 85 -9.04 -5.50 2.34
CA ILE A 85 -9.05 -6.84 2.94
C ILE A 85 -9.12 -7.96 1.88
N HIS A 86 -9.81 -7.76 0.76
CA HIS A 86 -9.89 -8.77 -0.29
C HIS A 86 -8.55 -8.98 -0.98
N THR A 87 -7.77 -7.92 -1.15
CA THR A 87 -6.40 -8.05 -1.66
C THR A 87 -5.53 -8.90 -0.75
N LEU A 88 -5.63 -8.75 0.57
CA LEU A 88 -4.88 -9.60 1.51
C LEU A 88 -5.30 -11.07 1.41
N LEU A 89 -6.60 -11.35 1.41
CA LEU A 89 -7.13 -12.71 1.32
C LEU A 89 -6.72 -13.38 0.00
N GLU A 90 -6.80 -12.66 -1.12
CA GLU A 90 -6.40 -13.18 -2.43
C GLU A 90 -4.89 -13.47 -2.49
N LEU A 91 -4.06 -12.57 -1.96
CA LEU A 91 -2.62 -12.80 -1.88
C LEU A 91 -2.23 -13.93 -0.93
N GLN A 92 -2.99 -14.15 0.15
CA GLN A 92 -2.82 -15.30 1.03
C GLN A 92 -3.05 -16.63 0.30
N LEU A 93 -3.96 -16.68 -0.70
CA LEU A 93 -4.14 -17.88 -1.53
C LEU A 93 -2.93 -18.14 -2.44
N PHE A 94 -2.34 -17.09 -3.01
CA PHE A 94 -1.13 -17.21 -3.83
C PHE A 94 0.12 -17.56 -3.01
N TYR A 95 0.18 -17.12 -1.76
CA TYR A 95 1.34 -17.32 -0.88
C TYR A 95 0.95 -17.80 0.53
N PRO A 96 0.44 -19.05 0.67
CA PRO A 96 -0.20 -19.54 1.90
C PRO A 96 0.73 -19.62 3.12
N ASN A 97 2.06 -19.72 2.89
CA ASN A 97 3.06 -19.86 3.96
C ASN A 97 3.82 -18.54 4.23
N SER A 98 3.17 -17.40 3.99
CA SER A 98 3.77 -16.08 4.21
C SER A 98 3.35 -15.47 5.53
N GLN A 99 4.30 -14.85 6.22
CA GLN A 99 3.97 -13.85 7.22
C GLN A 99 3.66 -12.54 6.50
N TRP A 100 2.50 -11.97 6.82
CA TRP A 100 1.97 -10.79 6.14
C TRP A 100 2.15 -9.53 6.96
N TYR A 101 2.60 -8.49 6.26
CA TYR A 101 2.72 -7.14 6.77
C TYR A 101 1.89 -6.19 5.91
N TRP A 102 1.40 -5.11 6.51
CA TRP A 102 0.72 -4.04 5.81
C TRP A 102 1.43 -2.71 6.03
N ILE A 103 1.99 -2.14 4.96
CA ILE A 103 2.64 -0.83 4.99
C ILE A 103 1.59 0.25 4.74
N ILE A 104 1.56 1.25 5.61
CA ILE A 104 0.62 2.36 5.52
C ILE A 104 1.21 3.64 6.14
N GLY A 105 0.94 4.79 5.52
CA GLY A 105 1.27 6.09 6.14
C GLY A 105 0.29 6.44 7.26
N LEU A 106 0.76 7.15 8.29
CA LEU A 106 -0.03 7.54 9.46
C LEU A 106 -1.38 8.17 9.10
N ASP A 107 -1.43 9.10 8.15
CA ASP A 107 -2.66 9.79 7.73
C ASP A 107 -3.72 8.83 7.17
N ALA A 108 -3.28 7.82 6.40
CA ALA A 108 -4.17 6.79 5.89
C ALA A 108 -4.60 5.83 7.02
N PHE A 109 -3.69 5.50 7.93
CA PHE A 109 -3.97 4.67 9.10
C PHE A 109 -5.00 5.31 10.03
N GLN A 110 -5.01 6.64 10.18
CA GLN A 110 -6.04 7.35 10.95
C GLN A 110 -7.46 7.15 10.39
N SER A 111 -7.60 6.79 9.11
CA SER A 111 -8.88 6.45 8.50
C SER A 111 -9.30 4.98 8.69
N LEU A 112 -8.41 4.11 9.19
CA LEU A 112 -8.64 2.67 9.41
C LEU A 112 -9.94 2.35 10.19
N PRO A 113 -10.37 3.14 11.20
CA PRO A 113 -11.64 2.91 11.87
C PRO A 113 -12.88 2.92 10.96
N ARG A 114 -12.79 3.57 9.79
CA ARG A 114 -13.87 3.66 8.80
C ARG A 114 -13.78 2.59 7.71
N TRP A 115 -12.76 1.73 7.75
CA TRP A 115 -12.54 0.73 6.72
C TRP A 115 -13.48 -0.48 6.92
N HIS A 116 -14.03 -0.97 5.82
CA HIS A 116 -14.92 -2.13 5.80
C HIS A 116 -14.19 -3.37 6.34
N ARG A 117 -14.84 -4.13 7.24
CA ARG A 117 -14.30 -5.35 7.88
C ARG A 117 -12.93 -5.16 8.54
N ARG A 118 -12.63 -3.95 9.04
CA ARG A 118 -11.34 -3.63 9.67
C ARG A 118 -10.91 -4.60 10.77
N GLN A 119 -11.85 -5.14 11.54
CA GLN A 119 -11.53 -6.00 12.69
C GLN A 119 -10.95 -7.34 12.22
N GLU A 120 -11.57 -7.94 11.21
CA GLU A 120 -11.08 -9.16 10.58
C GLU A 120 -9.72 -8.92 9.90
N TRP A 121 -9.51 -7.73 9.34
CA TRP A 121 -8.25 -7.42 8.69
C TRP A 121 -7.10 -7.19 9.67
N ILE A 122 -7.33 -6.44 10.75
CA ILE A 122 -6.28 -6.12 11.73
C ILE A 122 -5.63 -7.38 12.29
N GLU A 123 -6.41 -8.46 12.43
CA GLU A 123 -5.95 -9.75 12.97
C GLU A 123 -5.16 -10.62 11.96
N GLN A 124 -5.15 -10.27 10.68
CA GLN A 124 -4.59 -11.10 9.59
C GLN A 124 -3.16 -10.73 9.19
N CYS A 125 -2.64 -9.58 9.65
CA CYS A 125 -1.29 -9.11 9.31
C CYS A 125 -0.72 -8.14 10.35
N ASP A 126 0.61 -8.05 10.38
CA ASP A 126 1.34 -7.05 11.16
C ASP A 126 1.29 -5.68 10.47
N TRP A 127 1.05 -4.60 11.21
CA TRP A 127 0.92 -3.25 10.65
C TRP A 127 2.21 -2.45 10.76
N LEU A 128 2.71 -1.99 9.63
CA LEU A 128 3.89 -1.14 9.50
C LEU A 128 3.43 0.30 9.21
N VAL A 129 3.20 1.06 10.28
CA VAL A 129 2.72 2.45 10.19
C VAL A 129 3.90 3.40 10.10
N ALA A 130 4.07 4.03 8.94
CA ALA A 130 5.11 5.01 8.73
C ALA A 130 4.63 6.41 9.16
N PRO A 131 5.33 7.09 10.10
CA PRO A 131 5.06 8.49 10.39
C PRO A 131 5.38 9.33 9.15
N ARG A 132 4.55 10.32 8.84
CA ARG A 132 4.95 11.38 7.92
C ARG A 132 5.73 12.40 8.72
N GLU A 133 7.03 12.53 8.48
CA GLU A 133 7.69 13.79 8.80
C GLU A 133 7.13 14.84 7.85
N VAL A 134 6.25 15.68 8.38
CA VAL A 134 5.94 16.98 7.76
C VAL A 134 7.26 17.73 7.82
N GLY A 135 7.86 18.02 6.66
CA GLY A 135 9.23 18.49 6.53
C GLY A 135 9.63 19.46 7.64
N GLY A 136 10.50 19.00 8.54
CA GLY A 136 11.28 19.87 9.38
C GLY A 136 12.31 20.55 8.47
N VAL A 137 11.91 21.65 7.83
CA VAL A 137 12.87 22.72 7.64
C VAL A 137 13.21 23.15 9.07
N GLY A 138 14.33 22.66 9.58
CA GLY A 138 14.95 23.28 10.73
C GLY A 138 15.25 24.71 10.33
N ASP A 139 14.40 25.64 10.76
CA ASP A 139 14.79 27.03 10.84
C ASP A 139 15.96 27.05 11.83
N GLY A 140 17.16 27.17 11.28
CA GLY A 140 18.31 27.60 12.04
C GLY A 140 18.02 28.98 12.60
N GLY A 141 17.93 29.06 13.92
CA GLY A 141 17.86 30.27 14.73
C GLY A 141 18.37 29.97 16.13
#